data_AF-A0AAD6M4A0-F1
#
_entry.id   AF-A0AAD6M4A0-F1
#
_cell.length_a   1.000
_cell.length_b   1.000
_cell.length_c   1.000
_cell.angle_alpha   90.00
_cell.angle_beta   90.00
_cell.angle_gamma   90.00
#
_symmetry.space_group_name_H-M   'P 1'
#
loop_
_entity.id
_entity.type
_entity.pdbx_description
1 polymer ?
#
loop_
_entity_poly.entity_id
_entity_poly.type
_entity_poly.pdbx_seq_one_letter_code
_entity_poly.pdbx_strand_id
1 'polypeptide(L)'
;MRFKREESEWLRVQGSESWNLDGGENKILQVLKLSFDHLPSHLKRCFAYCAVLPKKFEICKEKLIHQWIAGGLAQRSAHDRVSEPEDIGSDYLNDLLRMSFLEVVSGCDDSSTTRIKMHDLIHDLAMSVAGNEFLTAGKTEQQGTLEQSHSLPKVCDFFTPTRHAVVDSNSSSSLIHKALYRAKGLRTLNLLSLGDASEKAIRNLISSFKYLRILNLSGFGIKLLHKSVGDLTYLRYLDLSNTPIEKLPASICNLQLQTLDLSSCYNLQKLPKKTRIMTSLRHLKIKNCARLARLPGFTGRMRNLQSLPIFIVGKTREDDLSQLLELQNLRGELKIKHLENVPTDFSLLLF
;
A
#
# COMPACT_ATOMS: atom_id res chain seq x y z
N MET A 1 24.48 -7.56 6.35
CA MET A 1 25.59 -7.57 7.35
C MET A 1 25.98 -6.18 7.86
N ARG A 2 25.40 -5.07 7.35
CA ARG A 2 25.75 -3.69 7.74
C ARG A 2 25.52 -3.33 9.22
N PHE A 3 24.70 -4.10 9.94
CA PHE A 3 24.48 -3.90 11.38
C PHE A 3 25.59 -4.52 12.26
N LYS A 4 26.53 -5.27 11.67
CA LYS A 4 27.64 -5.90 12.38
C LYS A 4 28.78 -4.91 12.58
N ARG A 5 29.21 -4.72 13.82
CA ARG A 5 30.21 -3.71 14.19
C ARG A 5 31.45 -4.30 14.84
N GLU A 6 31.38 -5.50 15.41
CA GLU A 6 32.49 -6.14 16.09
C GLU A 6 33.10 -7.28 15.28
N GLU A 7 34.40 -7.51 15.43
CA GLU A 7 35.14 -8.59 14.77
C GLU A 7 34.53 -9.97 15.05
N SER A 8 34.11 -10.21 16.29
CA SER A 8 33.44 -11.45 16.72
C SER A 8 32.17 -11.73 15.90
N GLU A 9 31.43 -10.70 15.50
CA GLU A 9 30.23 -10.83 14.68
C GLU A 9 30.57 -11.16 13.23
N TRP A 10 31.66 -10.60 12.70
CA TRP A 10 32.15 -10.89 11.36
C TRP A 10 32.73 -12.31 11.25
N LEU A 11 33.43 -12.79 12.28
CA LEU A 11 33.92 -14.17 12.33
C LEU A 11 32.76 -15.19 12.34
N ARG A 12 31.64 -14.88 13.02
CA ARG A 12 30.42 -15.72 12.97
C ARG A 12 29.78 -15.77 11.59
N VAL A 13 29.79 -14.66 10.86
CA VAL A 13 29.33 -14.60 9.47
C VAL A 13 30.24 -15.43 8.56
N GLN A 14 31.55 -15.30 8.73
CA GLN A 14 32.55 -16.03 7.94
C GLN A 14 32.45 -17.53 8.15
N GLY A 15 32.24 -17.98 9.40
CA GLY A 15 32.07 -19.39 9.76
C GLY A 15 30.68 -19.97 9.47
N SER A 16 29.79 -19.25 8.78
CA SER A 16 28.44 -19.76 8.49
C SER A 16 28.48 -20.89 7.44
N GLU A 17 27.74 -21.97 7.71
CA GLU A 17 27.63 -23.13 6.80
C GLU A 17 27.10 -22.75 5.41
N SER A 18 26.46 -21.58 5.30
CA SER A 18 25.99 -20.98 4.05
C SER A 18 27.10 -20.74 3.00
N TRP A 19 28.38 -20.84 3.37
CA TRP A 19 29.51 -20.77 2.43
C TRP A 19 29.94 -22.13 1.86
N ASN A 20 29.56 -23.25 2.49
CA ASN A 20 29.90 -24.61 2.05
C ASN A 20 28.88 -25.10 1.02
N LEU A 21 29.08 -24.74 -0.25
CA LEU A 21 28.09 -24.93 -1.31
C LEU A 21 28.63 -25.72 -2.51
N ASP A 22 28.04 -26.90 -2.75
CA ASP A 22 28.11 -27.62 -4.04
C ASP A 22 27.32 -26.84 -5.11
N GLY A 23 27.89 -26.73 -6.32
CA GLY A 23 27.57 -25.67 -7.30
C GLY A 23 26.17 -25.68 -7.92
N GLY A 24 25.58 -24.48 -8.12
CA GLY A 24 24.35 -24.22 -8.88
C GLY A 24 23.76 -22.80 -8.65
N GLU A 25 22.67 -22.42 -9.34
CA GLU A 25 21.90 -21.16 -9.14
C GLU A 25 21.47 -20.94 -7.67
N ASN A 26 21.32 -22.04 -6.93
CA ASN A 26 21.04 -22.07 -5.50
C ASN A 26 22.11 -21.32 -4.67
N LYS A 27 23.35 -21.22 -5.17
CA LYS A 27 24.45 -20.53 -4.48
C LYS A 27 24.22 -19.02 -4.33
N ILE A 28 23.70 -18.37 -5.37
CA ILE A 28 23.42 -16.92 -5.34
C ILE A 28 22.32 -16.63 -4.32
N LEU A 29 21.22 -17.41 -4.37
CA LEU A 29 20.10 -17.24 -3.45
C LEU A 29 20.52 -17.47 -1.99
N GLN A 30 21.41 -18.43 -1.72
CA GLN A 30 21.93 -18.68 -0.38
C GLN A 30 22.83 -17.56 0.16
N VAL A 31 23.68 -16.97 -0.69
CA VAL A 31 24.48 -15.79 -0.31
C VAL A 31 23.57 -14.57 -0.04
N LEU A 32 22.54 -14.36 -0.85
CA LEU A 32 21.55 -13.31 -0.60
C LEU A 32 20.75 -13.57 0.68
N LYS A 33 20.41 -14.84 0.93
CA LYS A 33 19.72 -15.29 2.14
C LYS A 33 20.54 -15.02 3.40
N LEU A 34 21.87 -15.16 3.35
CA LEU A 34 22.74 -14.78 4.47
C LEU A 34 22.55 -13.30 4.86
N SER A 35 22.42 -12.40 3.87
CA SER A 35 22.14 -10.98 4.14
C SER A 35 20.77 -10.78 4.79
N PHE A 36 19.76 -11.54 4.37
CA PHE A 36 18.42 -11.53 4.97
C PHE A 36 18.41 -12.10 6.38
N ASP A 37 19.10 -13.21 6.65
CA ASP A 37 19.11 -13.89 7.95
C ASP A 37 19.68 -12.99 9.06
N HIS A 38 20.54 -12.04 8.69
CA HIS A 38 21.11 -11.05 9.60
C HIS A 38 20.27 -9.77 9.75
N LEU A 39 19.10 -9.68 9.12
CA LEU A 39 18.18 -8.55 9.31
C LEU A 39 17.49 -8.60 10.70
N PRO A 40 17.28 -7.44 11.34
CA PRO A 40 16.33 -7.31 12.44
C PRO A 40 14.94 -7.85 12.07
N SER A 41 14.22 -8.38 13.06
CA SER A 41 12.90 -9.02 12.84
C SER A 41 11.88 -8.12 12.16
N HIS A 42 11.87 -6.81 12.47
CA HIS A 42 10.98 -5.85 11.83
C HIS A 42 11.31 -5.67 10.33
N LEU A 43 12.59 -5.58 9.97
CA LEU A 43 13.02 -5.49 8.56
C LEU A 43 12.78 -6.80 7.81
N LYS A 44 12.96 -7.96 8.44
CA LYS A 44 12.61 -9.26 7.83
C LYS A 44 11.15 -9.31 7.41
N ARG A 45 10.24 -8.82 8.26
CA ARG A 45 8.80 -8.78 7.98
C ARG A 45 8.45 -7.80 6.85
N CYS A 46 9.05 -6.60 6.86
CA CYS A 46 8.88 -5.63 5.77
C CYS A 46 9.45 -6.14 4.44
N PHE A 47 10.61 -6.79 4.46
CA PHE A 47 11.22 -7.42 3.29
C PHE A 47 10.36 -8.54 2.72
N ALA A 48 9.90 -9.48 3.56
CA ALA A 48 8.99 -10.55 3.13
C ALA A 48 7.70 -9.99 2.53
N TYR A 49 7.17 -8.90 3.08
CA TYR A 49 6.00 -8.22 2.50
C TYR A 49 6.25 -7.73 1.07
N CYS A 50 7.47 -7.30 0.73
CA CYS A 50 7.79 -6.82 -0.62
C CYS A 50 7.63 -7.87 -1.73
N ALA A 51 7.44 -9.16 -1.40
CA ALA A 51 6.96 -10.16 -2.35
C ALA A 51 5.64 -9.74 -3.04
N VAL A 52 4.85 -8.83 -2.43
CA VAL A 52 3.65 -8.21 -3.04
C VAL A 52 3.92 -7.33 -4.26
N LEU A 53 5.19 -7.07 -4.59
CA LEU A 53 5.59 -6.24 -5.72
C LEU A 53 6.09 -7.18 -6.81
N PRO A 54 5.37 -7.33 -7.95
CA PRO A 54 5.86 -8.20 -9.02
C PRO A 54 7.26 -7.81 -9.50
N LYS A 55 7.93 -8.76 -10.15
CA LYS A 55 9.18 -8.49 -10.87
C LYS A 55 9.03 -7.29 -11.80
N LYS A 56 10.06 -6.43 -11.84
CA LYS A 56 10.10 -5.19 -12.62
C LYS A 56 9.04 -4.14 -12.24
N PHE A 57 8.24 -4.38 -11.21
CA PHE A 57 7.25 -3.41 -10.74
C PHE A 57 7.93 -2.29 -9.95
N GLU A 58 7.56 -1.07 -10.30
CA GLU A 58 8.04 0.12 -9.61
C GLU A 58 6.92 0.73 -8.75
N ILE A 59 7.21 0.97 -7.48
CA ILE A 59 6.27 1.54 -6.53
C ILE A 59 6.83 2.86 -5.96
N CYS A 60 5.93 3.81 -5.69
CA CYS A 60 6.28 5.04 -4.96
C CYS A 60 6.57 4.69 -3.48
N LYS A 61 7.63 5.26 -2.91
CA LYS A 61 8.10 4.94 -1.55
C LYS A 61 6.98 5.06 -0.51
N GLU A 62 6.22 6.14 -0.59
CA GLU A 62 5.10 6.46 0.31
C GLU A 62 3.99 5.43 0.19
N LYS A 63 3.71 4.90 -1.01
CA LYS A 63 2.70 3.82 -1.17
C LYS A 63 3.14 2.55 -0.44
N LEU A 64 4.41 2.17 -0.52
CA LEU A 64 4.92 1.00 0.20
C LEU A 64 4.87 1.21 1.73
N ILE A 65 5.29 2.38 2.21
CA ILE A 65 5.25 2.74 3.63
C ILE A 65 3.80 2.69 4.16
N HIS A 66 2.85 3.29 3.44
CA HIS A 66 1.45 3.28 3.85
C HIS A 66 0.86 1.86 3.88
N GLN A 67 1.28 0.98 2.97
CA GLN A 67 0.93 -0.42 3.01
C GLN A 67 1.53 -1.13 4.23
N TRP A 68 2.79 -0.86 4.58
CA TRP A 68 3.38 -1.40 5.81
C TRP A 68 2.66 -0.95 7.07
N ILE A 69 2.27 0.33 7.17
CA ILE A 69 1.48 0.86 8.29
C ILE A 69 0.13 0.14 8.38
N ALA A 70 -0.59 0.05 7.26
CA ALA A 70 -1.89 -0.61 7.18
C ALA A 70 -1.82 -2.11 7.49
N GLY A 71 -0.74 -2.78 7.08
CA GLY A 71 -0.45 -4.17 7.40
C GLY A 71 -0.05 -4.39 8.87
N GLY A 72 0.37 -3.33 9.55
CA GLY A 72 0.90 -3.36 10.91
C GLY A 72 2.35 -3.82 11.01
N LEU A 73 3.14 -3.53 9.97
CA LEU A 73 4.56 -3.82 9.87
C LEU A 73 5.42 -2.63 10.34
N ALA A 74 4.93 -1.41 10.13
CA ALA A 74 5.50 -0.18 10.67
C ALA A 74 4.52 0.41 11.71
N GLN A 75 4.77 0.15 12.99
CA GLN A 75 3.91 0.60 14.10
C GLN A 75 4.76 1.19 15.22
N ARG A 76 4.18 2.15 15.95
CA ARG A 76 4.76 2.69 17.17
C ARG A 76 4.95 1.57 18.19
N SER A 77 6.10 1.56 18.85
CA SER A 77 6.28 0.71 20.03
C SER A 77 5.51 1.32 21.22
N ALA A 78 5.17 0.51 22.22
CA ALA A 78 4.51 1.01 23.43
C ALA A 78 5.35 2.05 24.20
N HIS A 79 6.67 2.06 23.98
CA HIS A 79 7.61 2.94 24.66
C HIS A 79 7.98 4.18 23.83
N ASP A 80 7.61 4.22 22.54
CA ASP A 80 7.90 5.35 21.64
C ASP A 80 6.64 6.19 21.40
N ARG A 81 6.58 7.31 22.13
CA ARG A 81 5.48 8.28 22.08
C ARG A 81 5.72 9.44 21.13
N VAL A 82 6.86 9.48 20.42
CA VAL A 82 7.23 10.62 19.58
C VAL A 82 7.18 10.25 18.10
N SER A 83 7.71 9.10 17.71
CA SER A 83 7.81 8.75 16.29
C SER A 83 6.45 8.42 15.69
N GLU A 84 6.12 8.98 14.52
CA GLU A 84 4.95 8.58 13.77
C GLU A 84 5.25 7.29 12.96
N PRO A 85 4.26 6.41 12.73
CA PRO A 85 4.40 5.23 11.86
C PRO A 85 5.03 5.49 10.49
N GLU A 86 4.81 6.68 9.92
CA GLU A 86 5.41 7.13 8.67
C GLU A 86 6.92 7.33 8.79
N ASP A 87 7.39 7.90 9.91
CA ASP A 87 8.81 8.10 10.20
C ASP A 87 9.50 6.73 10.38
N ILE A 88 8.87 5.84 11.17
CA ILE A 88 9.34 4.45 11.37
C ILE A 88 9.40 3.69 10.03
N GLY A 89 8.36 3.80 9.22
CA GLY A 89 8.31 3.14 7.91
C GLY A 89 9.37 3.69 6.95
N SER A 90 9.64 5.00 7.00
CA SER A 90 10.71 5.65 6.24
C SER A 90 12.08 5.12 6.65
N ASP A 91 12.35 5.00 7.95
CA ASP A 91 13.60 4.44 8.47
C ASP A 91 13.80 2.99 8.01
N TYR A 92 12.76 2.16 8.12
CA TYR A 92 12.82 0.77 7.68
C TYR A 92 13.11 0.66 6.18
N LEU A 93 12.48 1.52 5.37
CA LEU A 93 12.72 1.57 3.94
C LEU A 93 14.15 2.00 3.63
N ASN A 94 14.65 3.04 4.29
CA ASN A 94 15.99 3.55 4.12
C ASN A 94 17.05 2.50 4.48
N ASP A 95 16.81 1.71 5.52
CA ASP A 95 17.69 0.59 5.87
C ASP A 95 17.69 -0.50 4.80
N LEU A 96 16.53 -0.88 4.25
CA LEU A 96 16.46 -1.83 3.13
C LEU A 96 17.16 -1.32 1.86
N LEU A 97 17.03 -0.02 1.54
CA LEU A 97 17.76 0.63 0.44
C LEU A 97 19.27 0.62 0.69
N ARG A 98 19.71 0.93 1.91
CA ARG A 98 21.12 0.94 2.35
C ARG A 98 21.79 -0.43 2.28
N MET A 99 20.99 -1.49 2.24
CA MET A 99 21.44 -2.88 2.09
C MET A 99 21.24 -3.42 0.67
N SER A 100 20.82 -2.56 -0.27
CA SER A 100 20.57 -2.91 -1.67
C SER A 100 19.51 -4.00 -1.87
N PHE A 101 18.59 -4.19 -0.91
CA PHE A 101 17.40 -5.03 -1.11
C PHE A 101 16.36 -4.34 -2.00
N LEU A 102 16.40 -3.02 -2.04
CA LEU A 102 15.57 -2.16 -2.87
C LEU A 102 16.47 -1.14 -3.55
N GLU A 103 16.05 -0.67 -4.71
CA GLU A 103 16.80 0.30 -5.51
C GLU A 103 15.92 1.51 -5.80
N VAL A 104 16.51 2.72 -5.76
CA VAL A 104 15.85 3.94 -6.21
C VAL A 104 15.87 3.99 -7.74
N VAL A 105 14.74 4.26 -8.35
CA VAL A 105 14.63 4.47 -9.80
C VAL A 105 15.02 5.91 -10.11
N SER A 106 16.13 6.10 -10.82
CA SER A 106 16.56 7.40 -11.33
C SER A 106 15.78 7.81 -12.58
N GLY A 107 15.46 9.10 -12.73
CA GLY A 107 14.86 9.65 -13.97
C GLY A 107 13.35 9.90 -13.95
N CYS A 108 12.72 10.09 -12.78
CA CYS A 108 11.35 10.57 -12.72
C CYS A 108 11.31 12.10 -12.86
N ASP A 109 10.77 12.61 -13.97
CA ASP A 109 10.61 14.05 -14.25
C ASP A 109 9.58 14.77 -13.36
N ASP A 110 8.71 14.02 -12.65
CA ASP A 110 7.84 14.59 -11.61
C ASP A 110 8.63 14.63 -10.29
N SER A 111 9.21 15.80 -10.01
CA SER A 111 10.09 16.10 -8.87
C SER A 111 9.51 15.83 -7.47
N SER A 112 8.26 15.35 -7.39
CA SER A 112 7.51 15.22 -6.14
C SER A 112 7.48 13.83 -5.51
N THR A 113 7.88 12.74 -6.21
CA THR A 113 7.78 11.38 -5.63
C THR A 113 8.90 10.42 -6.04
N THR A 114 9.66 9.91 -5.06
CA THR A 114 10.70 8.91 -5.33
C THR A 114 10.09 7.53 -5.60
N ARG A 115 10.50 6.89 -6.69
CA ARG A 115 10.13 5.51 -7.04
C ARG A 115 11.23 4.53 -6.65
N ILE A 116 10.82 3.33 -6.29
CA ILE A 116 11.70 2.23 -5.92
C ILE A 116 11.28 0.95 -6.65
N LYS A 117 12.24 0.06 -6.85
CA LYS A 117 12.04 -1.27 -7.40
C LYS A 117 12.84 -2.30 -6.60
N MET A 118 12.49 -3.57 -6.79
CA MET A 118 13.23 -4.71 -6.26
C MET A 118 13.88 -5.46 -7.43
N HIS A 119 15.14 -5.81 -7.30
CA HIS A 119 15.84 -6.64 -8.29
C HIS A 119 15.24 -8.06 -8.33
N ASP A 120 15.16 -8.69 -9.51
CA ASP A 120 14.46 -9.97 -9.71
C ASP A 120 15.00 -11.10 -8.79
N LEU A 121 16.31 -11.20 -8.60
CA LEU A 121 16.93 -12.15 -7.64
C LEU A 121 16.55 -11.88 -6.18
N ILE A 122 16.39 -10.60 -5.80
CA ILE A 122 15.97 -10.21 -4.46
C ILE A 122 14.48 -10.51 -4.27
N HIS A 123 13.69 -10.32 -5.32
CA HIS A 123 12.29 -10.74 -5.35
C HIS A 123 12.15 -12.26 -5.18
N ASP A 124 12.99 -13.05 -5.85
CA ASP A 124 12.99 -14.51 -5.70
C ASP A 124 13.34 -14.92 -4.26
N LEU A 125 14.28 -14.22 -3.61
CA LEU A 125 14.52 -14.38 -2.18
C LEU A 125 13.30 -13.98 -1.34
N ALA A 126 12.66 -12.83 -1.62
CA ALA A 126 11.47 -12.36 -0.90
C ALA A 126 10.32 -13.40 -0.98
N MET A 127 10.09 -13.97 -2.17
CA MET A 127 9.12 -15.05 -2.38
C MET A 127 9.48 -16.31 -1.60
N SER A 128 10.76 -16.71 -1.63
CA SER A 128 11.27 -17.87 -0.89
C SER A 128 11.07 -17.73 0.62
N VAL A 129 11.34 -16.55 1.20
CA VAL A 129 11.18 -16.31 2.65
C VAL A 129 9.73 -16.05 3.06
N ALA A 130 8.89 -15.53 2.17
CA ALA A 130 7.46 -15.35 2.43
C ALA A 130 6.68 -16.68 2.43
N GLY A 131 7.18 -17.68 1.70
CA GLY A 131 6.61 -19.02 1.65
C GLY A 131 5.12 -19.02 1.27
N ASN A 132 4.32 -19.82 1.97
CA ASN A 132 2.90 -20.03 1.67
C ASN A 132 1.98 -18.86 2.08
N GLU A 133 2.50 -17.85 2.78
CA GLU A 133 1.70 -16.66 3.12
C GLU A 133 1.39 -15.80 1.89
N PHE A 134 2.10 -16.02 0.78
CA PHE A 134 2.04 -15.21 -0.42
C PHE A 134 1.55 -16.01 -1.65
N LEU A 135 0.73 -15.38 -2.48
CA LEU A 135 0.21 -15.96 -3.72
C LEU A 135 0.30 -14.95 -4.88
N THR A 136 1.01 -15.33 -5.94
CA THR A 136 0.97 -14.60 -7.22
C THR A 136 0.05 -15.32 -8.18
N ALA A 137 -0.92 -14.61 -8.77
CA ALA A 137 -1.78 -15.13 -9.82
C ALA A 137 -1.64 -14.25 -11.08
N GLY A 138 -0.94 -14.74 -12.10
CA GLY A 138 -0.76 -14.05 -13.38
C GLY A 138 0.47 -14.57 -14.13
N LYS A 139 0.31 -14.86 -15.44
CA LYS A 139 1.25 -15.50 -16.38
C LYS A 139 1.54 -17.00 -16.13
N THR A 140 0.79 -17.86 -16.82
CA THR A 140 1.37 -19.08 -17.41
C THR A 140 2.09 -18.66 -18.69
N GLU A 141 3.40 -18.81 -18.75
CA GLU A 141 4.12 -18.70 -20.01
C GLU A 141 3.57 -19.72 -21.02
N GLN A 142 3.41 -19.30 -22.26
CA GLN A 142 2.92 -20.14 -23.35
C GLN A 142 3.98 -21.18 -23.74
N GLN A 143 3.56 -22.45 -23.77
CA GLN A 143 4.02 -23.55 -24.63
C GLN A 143 5.53 -23.67 -24.92
N GLY A 144 6.17 -24.53 -24.13
CA GLY A 144 7.29 -25.37 -24.54
C GLY A 144 7.05 -26.77 -23.96
N THR A 145 7.12 -27.78 -24.81
CA THR A 145 6.81 -29.20 -24.57
C THR A 145 7.54 -29.85 -23.38
N LEU A 146 6.83 -30.84 -22.81
CA LEU A 146 7.29 -31.96 -21.97
C LEU A 146 7.56 -31.67 -20.48
N GLU A 147 6.59 -32.16 -19.68
CA GLU A 147 6.73 -32.74 -18.34
C GLU A 147 7.41 -31.93 -17.22
N GLN A 148 6.63 -31.68 -16.16
CA GLN A 148 7.05 -31.24 -14.81
C GLN A 148 7.48 -29.77 -14.67
N SER A 149 6.54 -28.82 -14.74
CA SER A 149 6.74 -27.47 -14.23
C SER A 149 6.07 -27.28 -12.86
N HIS A 150 6.91 -27.20 -11.83
CA HIS A 150 6.57 -26.81 -10.47
C HIS A 150 5.98 -25.39 -10.44
N SER A 151 4.65 -25.25 -10.31
CA SER A 151 4.03 -23.92 -10.08
C SER A 151 2.64 -23.96 -9.43
N LEU A 152 2.40 -24.91 -8.53
CA LEU A 152 1.42 -24.79 -7.45
C LEU A 152 1.99 -25.56 -6.27
N PRO A 153 2.08 -25.00 -5.05
CA PRO A 153 2.45 -25.78 -3.88
C PRO A 153 1.42 -26.92 -3.77
N LYS A 154 1.90 -28.17 -3.89
CA LYS A 154 1.13 -29.34 -3.48
C LYS A 154 0.65 -29.06 -2.06
N VAL A 155 -0.66 -29.26 -1.88
CA VAL A 155 -1.42 -29.11 -0.64
C VAL A 155 -0.56 -29.47 0.58
N CYS A 156 -0.18 -28.47 1.37
CA CYS A 156 0.31 -28.67 2.72
C CYS A 156 -0.86 -28.39 3.65
N ASP A 157 -1.44 -29.44 4.23
CA ASP A 157 -2.56 -29.40 5.18
C ASP A 157 -2.21 -28.81 6.56
N PHE A 158 -1.12 -28.03 6.68
CA PHE A 158 -0.68 -27.43 7.94
C PHE A 158 -0.43 -25.91 7.80
N PHE A 159 -1.54 -25.17 7.93
CA PHE A 159 -1.71 -23.84 8.51
C PHE A 159 -0.57 -22.79 8.38
N THR A 160 -0.37 -22.23 7.19
CA THR A 160 -0.44 -20.77 7.08
C THR A 160 -1.41 -20.40 5.95
N PRO A 161 -2.57 -19.78 6.27
CA PRO A 161 -3.49 -19.36 5.22
C PRO A 161 -2.85 -18.21 4.43
N THR A 162 -2.87 -18.29 3.10
CA THR A 162 -2.45 -17.19 2.22
C THR A 162 -3.00 -15.85 2.73
N ARG A 163 -2.09 -14.94 3.08
CA ARG A 163 -2.42 -13.63 3.66
C ARG A 163 -2.26 -12.50 2.66
N HIS A 164 -1.44 -12.70 1.64
CA HIS A 164 -1.09 -11.68 0.69
C HIS A 164 -1.23 -12.24 -0.72
N ALA A 165 -1.93 -11.51 -1.58
CA ALA A 165 -2.11 -11.91 -2.96
C ALA A 165 -1.92 -10.73 -3.90
N VAL A 166 -1.25 -11.02 -5.01
CA VAL A 166 -1.13 -10.12 -6.15
C VAL A 166 -1.71 -10.83 -7.37
N VAL A 167 -2.62 -10.15 -8.05
CA VAL A 167 -3.26 -10.67 -9.25
C VAL A 167 -2.91 -9.76 -10.43
N ASP A 168 -2.12 -10.28 -11.36
CA ASP A 168 -1.85 -9.65 -12.66
C ASP A 168 -2.81 -10.29 -13.68
N SER A 169 -3.89 -9.58 -14.00
CA SER A 169 -4.94 -10.04 -14.91
C SER A 169 -4.85 -9.31 -16.25
N ASN A 170 -3.81 -9.58 -17.03
CA ASN A 170 -3.66 -8.95 -18.35
C ASN A 170 -4.53 -9.55 -19.46
N SER A 171 -5.30 -10.63 -19.24
CA SER A 171 -6.20 -11.19 -20.26
C SER A 171 -7.32 -12.08 -19.70
N SER A 172 -8.56 -11.68 -19.97
CA SER A 172 -9.74 -12.51 -20.31
C SER A 172 -10.17 -13.72 -19.47
N SER A 173 -9.69 -13.90 -18.23
CA SER A 173 -10.28 -14.90 -17.31
C SER A 173 -10.89 -14.20 -16.10
N SER A 174 -11.89 -14.84 -15.48
CA SER A 174 -12.62 -14.31 -14.31
C SER A 174 -11.67 -13.58 -13.36
N LEU A 175 -11.91 -12.29 -13.11
CA LEU A 175 -11.08 -11.31 -12.35
C LEU A 175 -10.30 -11.84 -11.15
N ILE A 176 -10.78 -12.93 -10.56
CA ILE A 176 -10.11 -13.67 -9.51
C ILE A 176 -10.16 -15.17 -9.84
N HIS A 177 -8.99 -15.79 -9.94
CA HIS A 177 -8.88 -17.25 -10.06
C HIS A 177 -9.60 -17.94 -8.88
N LYS A 178 -10.36 -19.02 -9.14
CA LYS A 178 -11.15 -19.73 -8.11
C LYS A 178 -10.33 -20.10 -6.86
N ALA A 179 -9.04 -20.36 -7.02
CA ALA A 179 -8.12 -20.66 -5.92
C ALA A 179 -8.03 -19.53 -4.89
N LEU A 180 -8.07 -18.25 -5.31
CA LEU A 180 -7.94 -17.12 -4.38
C LEU A 180 -9.14 -17.05 -3.42
N TYR A 181 -10.35 -17.45 -3.85
CA TYR A 181 -11.53 -17.48 -2.99
C TYR A 181 -11.41 -18.47 -1.81
N ARG A 182 -10.43 -19.39 -1.84
CA ARG A 182 -10.08 -20.27 -0.71
C ARG A 182 -9.26 -19.56 0.36
N ALA A 183 -8.57 -18.47 0.02
CA ALA A 183 -7.78 -17.66 0.95
C ALA A 183 -8.68 -16.78 1.84
N LYS A 184 -9.45 -17.40 2.74
CA LYS A 184 -10.36 -16.67 3.64
C LYS A 184 -9.64 -15.74 4.62
N GLY A 185 -8.37 -16.00 4.91
CA GLY A 185 -7.52 -15.19 5.79
C GLY A 185 -6.78 -14.03 5.10
N LEU A 186 -7.15 -13.68 3.87
CA LEU A 186 -6.44 -12.67 3.07
C LEU A 186 -6.48 -11.28 3.72
N ARG A 187 -5.30 -10.67 3.87
CA ARG A 187 -5.07 -9.35 4.45
C ARG A 187 -4.67 -8.31 3.41
N THR A 188 -3.98 -8.71 2.35
CA THR A 188 -3.60 -7.83 1.23
C THR A 188 -4.11 -8.42 -0.07
N LEU A 189 -4.78 -7.59 -0.87
CA LEU A 189 -5.10 -7.90 -2.25
C LEU A 189 -4.69 -6.73 -3.14
N ASN A 190 -3.68 -6.97 -3.97
CA ASN A 190 -3.26 -6.06 -5.01
C ASN A 190 -3.73 -6.59 -6.37
N LEU A 191 -4.67 -5.89 -6.99
CA LEU A 191 -5.04 -6.16 -8.36
C LEU A 191 -4.25 -5.22 -9.27
N LEU A 192 -3.36 -5.79 -10.07
CA LEU A 192 -2.48 -5.07 -10.98
C LEU A 192 -2.97 -5.37 -12.40
N SER A 193 -4.11 -4.78 -12.78
CA SER A 193 -4.64 -4.90 -14.13
C SER A 193 -5.37 -3.61 -14.51
N LEU A 194 -5.13 -3.17 -15.74
CA LEU A 194 -5.87 -2.10 -16.39
C LEU A 194 -7.01 -2.76 -17.16
N GLY A 195 -8.21 -2.76 -16.59
CA GLY A 195 -9.36 -3.40 -17.20
C GLY A 195 -10.67 -2.97 -16.58
N ASP A 196 -11.77 -3.25 -17.28
CA ASP A 196 -13.09 -3.00 -16.75
C ASP A 196 -13.46 -4.11 -15.75
N ALA A 197 -13.80 -3.70 -14.52
CA ALA A 197 -14.30 -4.62 -13.51
C ALA A 197 -15.78 -4.34 -13.31
N SER A 198 -16.61 -5.30 -13.71
CA SER A 198 -18.04 -5.21 -13.44
C SER A 198 -18.30 -4.98 -11.95
N GLU A 199 -19.28 -4.13 -11.62
CA GLU A 199 -19.66 -3.87 -10.23
C GLU A 199 -19.97 -5.17 -9.47
N LYS A 200 -20.58 -6.15 -10.15
CA LYS A 200 -20.84 -7.49 -9.61
C LYS A 200 -19.57 -8.22 -9.20
N ALA A 201 -18.51 -8.15 -10.00
CA ALA A 201 -17.24 -8.78 -9.68
C ALA A 201 -16.56 -8.12 -8.47
N ILE A 202 -16.56 -6.78 -8.41
CA ILE A 202 -16.03 -6.03 -7.27
C ILE A 202 -16.81 -6.36 -6.00
N ARG A 203 -18.15 -6.42 -6.09
CA ARG A 203 -19.00 -6.82 -4.97
C ARG A 203 -18.67 -8.23 -4.47
N ASN A 204 -18.51 -9.19 -5.39
CA ASN A 204 -18.18 -10.57 -5.03
C ASN A 204 -16.79 -10.67 -4.38
N LEU A 205 -15.82 -9.92 -4.89
CA LEU A 205 -14.48 -9.81 -4.32
C LEU A 205 -14.56 -9.29 -2.88
N ILE A 206 -15.19 -8.13 -2.67
CA ILE A 206 -15.33 -7.50 -1.35
C ILE A 206 -16.04 -8.45 -0.37
N SER A 207 -17.10 -9.11 -0.81
CA SER A 207 -17.88 -10.03 0.03
C SER A 207 -17.08 -11.28 0.46
N SER A 208 -16.05 -11.64 -0.30
CA SER A 208 -15.28 -12.86 -0.10
C SER A 208 -14.10 -12.71 0.87
N PHE A 209 -13.54 -11.51 0.99
CA PHE A 209 -12.30 -11.25 1.73
C PHE A 209 -12.52 -10.28 2.90
N LYS A 210 -13.22 -10.74 3.93
CA LYS A 210 -13.64 -9.91 5.08
C LYS A 210 -12.49 -9.39 5.97
N TYR A 211 -11.31 -10.01 5.91
CA TYR A 211 -10.15 -9.65 6.74
C TYR A 211 -9.12 -8.75 6.04
N LEU A 212 -9.47 -8.20 4.87
CA LEU A 212 -8.59 -7.29 4.14
C LEU A 212 -8.24 -6.06 4.99
N ARG A 213 -6.95 -5.77 5.06
CA ARG A 213 -6.38 -4.53 5.56
C ARG A 213 -5.95 -3.60 4.43
N ILE A 214 -5.51 -4.18 3.31
CA ILE A 214 -4.98 -3.47 2.15
C ILE A 214 -5.71 -3.97 0.91
N LEU A 215 -6.34 -3.04 0.19
CA LEU A 215 -6.99 -3.29 -1.08
C LEU A 215 -6.52 -2.27 -2.11
N ASN A 216 -5.86 -2.75 -3.16
CA ASN A 216 -5.45 -1.92 -4.29
C ASN A 216 -6.27 -2.30 -5.53
N LEU A 217 -7.04 -1.32 -6.01
CA LEU A 217 -7.88 -1.36 -7.20
C LEU A 217 -7.51 -0.23 -8.18
N SER A 218 -6.29 0.31 -8.07
CA SER A 218 -5.79 1.39 -8.92
C SER A 218 -5.87 1.01 -10.39
N GLY A 219 -6.31 1.94 -11.24
CA GLY A 219 -6.34 1.77 -12.70
C GLY A 219 -7.51 0.94 -13.24
N PHE A 220 -8.38 0.39 -12.39
CA PHE A 220 -9.56 -0.33 -12.84
C PHE A 220 -10.66 0.60 -13.36
N GLY A 221 -11.51 0.08 -14.27
CA GLY A 221 -12.69 0.75 -14.84
C GLY A 221 -13.85 1.02 -13.85
N ILE A 222 -13.55 1.26 -12.58
CA ILE A 222 -14.54 1.43 -11.51
C ILE A 222 -15.21 2.80 -11.59
N LYS A 223 -16.41 2.86 -12.18
CA LYS A 223 -17.24 4.09 -12.15
C LYS A 223 -17.98 4.26 -10.83
N LEU A 224 -18.41 3.14 -10.23
CA LEU A 224 -19.14 3.07 -8.97
C LEU A 224 -18.55 1.99 -8.08
N LEU A 225 -18.22 2.35 -6.84
CA LEU A 225 -17.80 1.38 -5.82
C LEU A 225 -19.03 0.92 -5.02
N HIS A 226 -19.27 -0.39 -4.98
CA HIS A 226 -20.42 -0.96 -4.29
C HIS A 226 -20.39 -0.69 -2.77
N LYS A 227 -21.57 -0.46 -2.16
CA LYS A 227 -21.71 -0.09 -0.74
C LYS A 227 -21.15 -1.13 0.25
N SER A 228 -21.00 -2.38 -0.15
CA SER A 228 -20.41 -3.44 0.69
C SER A 228 -18.95 -3.19 1.05
N VAL A 229 -18.28 -2.22 0.42
CA VAL A 229 -16.93 -1.80 0.86
C VAL A 229 -16.90 -1.44 2.35
N GLY A 230 -18.00 -0.89 2.89
CA GLY A 230 -18.13 -0.58 4.31
C GLY A 230 -18.15 -1.81 5.23
N ASP A 231 -18.32 -3.02 4.69
CA ASP A 231 -18.31 -4.27 5.45
C ASP A 231 -16.87 -4.77 5.72
N LEU A 232 -15.86 -4.18 5.05
CA LEU A 232 -14.44 -4.49 5.25
C LEU A 232 -13.89 -3.80 6.50
N THR A 233 -14.40 -4.15 7.68
CA THR A 233 -14.10 -3.46 8.95
C THR A 233 -12.61 -3.41 9.34
N TYR A 234 -11.80 -4.32 8.80
CA TYR A 234 -10.35 -4.36 8.98
C TYR A 234 -9.57 -3.51 7.97
N LEU A 235 -10.22 -2.94 6.96
CA LEU A 235 -9.55 -2.18 5.90
C LEU A 235 -8.91 -0.92 6.48
N ARG A 236 -7.64 -0.71 6.13
CA ARG A 236 -6.80 0.43 6.55
C ARG A 236 -6.22 1.17 5.36
N TYR A 237 -6.02 0.50 4.23
CA TYR A 237 -5.52 1.09 2.99
C TYR A 237 -6.46 0.74 1.84
N LEU A 238 -6.94 1.77 1.14
CA LEU A 238 -7.72 1.63 -0.08
C LEU A 238 -7.13 2.53 -1.17
N ASP A 239 -6.70 1.92 -2.27
CA ASP A 239 -6.22 2.62 -3.45
C ASP A 239 -7.20 2.44 -4.61
N LEU A 240 -7.79 3.55 -5.02
CA LEU A 240 -8.70 3.71 -6.15
C LEU A 240 -8.13 4.72 -7.14
N SER A 241 -6.82 5.01 -7.07
CA SER A 241 -6.18 6.00 -7.94
C SER A 241 -6.31 5.59 -9.41
N ASN A 242 -6.37 6.57 -10.31
CA ASN A 242 -6.52 6.35 -11.75
C ASN A 242 -7.79 5.55 -12.14
N THR A 243 -8.87 5.61 -11.35
CA THR A 243 -10.17 5.01 -11.69
C THR A 243 -11.13 6.09 -12.21
N PRO A 244 -12.12 5.75 -13.07
CA PRO A 244 -13.12 6.70 -13.55
C PRO A 244 -14.23 6.98 -12.52
N ILE A 245 -13.97 6.77 -11.23
CA ILE A 245 -14.97 6.83 -10.16
C ILE A 245 -15.56 8.23 -10.04
N GLU A 246 -16.89 8.31 -9.99
CA GLU A 246 -17.60 9.60 -9.90
C GLU A 246 -17.95 9.96 -8.46
N LYS A 247 -18.34 8.96 -7.68
CA LYS A 247 -18.84 9.10 -6.31
C LYS A 247 -18.42 7.88 -5.49
N LEU A 248 -18.03 8.11 -4.24
CA LEU A 248 -17.81 7.04 -3.27
C LEU A 248 -19.13 6.72 -2.53
N PRO A 249 -19.39 5.44 -2.18
CA PRO A 249 -20.53 5.08 -1.35
C PRO A 249 -20.36 5.66 0.05
N ALA A 250 -21.46 6.10 0.68
CA ALA A 250 -21.43 6.67 2.02
C ALA A 250 -20.90 5.69 3.10
N SER A 251 -20.98 4.38 2.84
CA SER A 251 -20.48 3.33 3.73
C SER A 251 -18.95 3.31 3.86
N ILE A 252 -18.19 3.96 2.96
CA ILE A 252 -16.74 4.11 3.12
C ILE A 252 -16.40 4.86 4.42
N CYS A 253 -17.30 5.74 4.87
CA CYS A 253 -17.12 6.47 6.12
C CYS A 253 -17.21 5.55 7.35
N ASN A 254 -17.74 4.33 7.25
CA ASN A 254 -17.80 3.37 8.37
C ASN A 254 -16.45 2.70 8.63
N LEU A 255 -15.49 2.87 7.73
CA LEU A 255 -14.18 2.22 7.80
C LEU A 255 -13.21 3.05 8.64
N GLN A 256 -12.35 2.37 9.38
CA GLN A 256 -11.22 2.97 10.08
C GLN A 256 -10.00 3.09 9.15
N LEU A 257 -10.21 3.65 7.95
CA LEU A 257 -9.15 3.82 6.96
C LEU A 257 -8.04 4.73 7.51
N GLN A 258 -6.79 4.36 7.22
CA GLN A 258 -5.58 5.16 7.45
C GLN A 258 -5.15 5.86 6.16
N THR A 259 -5.31 5.20 5.02
CA THR A 259 -4.97 5.75 3.70
C THR A 259 -6.11 5.52 2.71
N LEU A 260 -6.55 6.60 2.07
CA LEU A 260 -7.45 6.58 0.92
C LEU A 260 -6.77 7.31 -0.23
N ASP A 261 -6.41 6.57 -1.28
CA ASP A 261 -5.81 7.12 -2.49
C ASP A 261 -6.85 7.21 -3.62
N LEU A 262 -7.16 8.43 -4.03
CA LEU A 262 -8.06 8.81 -5.10
C LEU A 262 -7.33 9.67 -6.14
N SER A 263 -5.99 9.65 -6.15
CA SER A 263 -5.20 10.45 -7.07
C SER A 263 -5.57 10.15 -8.53
N SER A 264 -5.62 11.17 -9.36
CA SER A 264 -6.00 11.06 -10.78
C SER A 264 -7.40 10.46 -11.02
N CYS A 265 -8.32 10.54 -10.04
CA CYS A 265 -9.74 10.29 -10.27
C CYS A 265 -10.40 11.50 -10.91
N TYR A 266 -10.16 11.74 -12.20
CA TYR A 266 -10.59 12.95 -12.91
C TYR A 266 -12.11 13.20 -12.85
N ASN A 267 -12.89 12.12 -12.76
CA ASN A 267 -14.36 12.16 -12.74
C ASN A 267 -14.97 12.33 -11.33
N LEU A 268 -14.17 12.27 -10.27
CA LEU A 268 -14.66 12.34 -8.89
C LEU A 268 -15.28 13.71 -8.61
N GLN A 269 -16.58 13.73 -8.32
CA GLN A 269 -17.33 14.99 -8.14
C GLN A 269 -17.38 15.43 -6.67
N LYS A 270 -17.50 14.47 -5.76
CA LYS A 270 -17.69 14.73 -4.33
C LYS A 270 -17.20 13.58 -3.47
N LEU A 271 -16.69 13.92 -2.31
CA LEU A 271 -16.48 12.99 -1.21
C LEU A 271 -17.76 12.87 -0.35
N PRO A 272 -17.98 11.73 0.34
CA PRO A 272 -19.19 11.51 1.13
C PRO A 272 -19.25 12.41 2.37
N LYS A 273 -20.45 12.98 2.64
CA LYS A 273 -20.71 14.01 3.68
C LYS A 273 -20.81 13.47 5.12
N LYS A 274 -20.16 12.34 5.45
CA LYS A 274 -20.13 11.78 6.82
C LYS A 274 -18.69 11.54 7.31
N THR A 275 -17.84 12.55 7.13
CA THR A 275 -16.44 12.56 7.61
C THR A 275 -16.27 12.39 9.11
N ARG A 276 -17.34 12.56 9.91
CA ARG A 276 -17.35 12.42 11.37
C ARG A 276 -16.77 11.10 11.91
N ILE A 277 -16.61 10.07 11.06
CA ILE A 277 -16.22 8.69 11.44
C ILE A 277 -14.81 8.30 10.95
N MET A 278 -14.21 9.01 10.00
CA MET A 278 -12.87 8.69 9.46
C MET A 278 -11.73 9.24 10.35
N THR A 279 -11.85 9.09 11.67
CA THR A 279 -10.89 9.64 12.66
C THR A 279 -9.50 9.00 12.58
N SER A 280 -9.40 7.80 12.01
CA SER A 280 -8.13 7.11 11.80
C SER A 280 -7.40 7.52 10.52
N LEU A 281 -8.01 8.36 9.67
CA LEU A 281 -7.43 8.73 8.38
C LEU A 281 -6.19 9.59 8.58
N ARG A 282 -5.10 9.18 7.92
CA ARG A 282 -3.79 9.82 7.94
C ARG A 282 -3.44 10.41 6.59
N HIS A 283 -3.85 9.73 5.51
CA HIS A 283 -3.52 10.14 4.15
C HIS A 283 -4.78 10.15 3.27
N LEU A 284 -5.20 11.34 2.85
CA LEU A 284 -6.23 11.52 1.83
C LEU A 284 -5.57 12.06 0.57
N LYS A 285 -5.29 11.18 -0.40
CA LYS A 285 -4.63 11.57 -1.64
C LYS A 285 -5.66 11.85 -2.73
N ILE A 286 -5.74 13.09 -3.18
CA ILE A 286 -6.72 13.59 -4.16
C ILE A 286 -6.06 14.48 -5.24
N LYS A 287 -4.77 14.28 -5.50
CA LYS A 287 -4.04 14.98 -6.58
C LYS A 287 -4.76 14.72 -7.91
N ASN A 288 -4.83 15.71 -8.81
CA ASN A 288 -5.42 15.59 -10.14
C ASN A 288 -6.91 15.17 -10.20
N CYS A 289 -7.71 15.44 -9.16
CA CYS A 289 -9.17 15.27 -9.21
C CYS A 289 -9.86 16.51 -9.83
N ALA A 290 -9.90 16.59 -11.16
CA ALA A 290 -10.34 17.79 -11.88
C ALA A 290 -11.80 18.23 -11.62
N ARG A 291 -12.72 17.26 -11.44
CA ARG A 291 -14.15 17.53 -11.19
C ARG A 291 -14.53 17.64 -9.71
N LEU A 292 -13.57 17.51 -8.80
CA LEU A 292 -13.83 17.57 -7.37
C LEU A 292 -14.10 19.02 -6.97
N ALA A 293 -15.37 19.35 -6.79
CA ALA A 293 -15.81 20.74 -6.58
C ALA A 293 -15.70 21.21 -5.13
N ARG A 294 -15.76 20.28 -4.17
CA ARG A 294 -15.68 20.58 -2.74
C ARG A 294 -15.09 19.41 -1.96
N LEU A 295 -14.46 19.75 -0.85
CA LEU A 295 -14.08 18.78 0.18
C LEU A 295 -15.21 18.66 1.20
N PRO A 296 -15.25 17.54 1.95
CA PRO A 296 -16.15 17.44 3.08
C PRO A 296 -15.55 18.22 4.26
N GLY A 297 -16.39 18.93 5.01
CA GLY A 297 -15.96 19.57 6.25
C GLY A 297 -15.14 18.65 7.16
N PHE A 298 -13.94 19.11 7.51
CA PHE A 298 -12.94 18.48 8.36
C PHE A 298 -13.21 18.78 9.84
N THR A 299 -14.40 18.49 10.36
CA THR A 299 -14.76 18.90 11.74
C THR A 299 -13.87 18.26 12.82
N GLY A 300 -13.00 19.02 13.49
CA GLY A 300 -12.33 18.88 14.80
C GLY A 300 -11.69 17.52 15.19
N ARG A 301 -11.79 16.51 14.33
CA ARG A 301 -11.61 15.08 14.65
C ARG A 301 -10.65 14.37 13.72
N MET A 302 -10.23 14.99 12.62
CA MET A 302 -9.20 14.46 11.72
C MET A 302 -7.79 14.83 12.19
N ARG A 303 -7.55 14.73 13.50
CA ARG A 303 -6.25 15.09 14.11
C ARG A 303 -5.10 14.22 13.62
N ASN A 304 -5.40 13.02 13.11
CA ASN A 304 -4.38 12.11 12.59
C ASN A 304 -4.01 12.38 11.13
N LEU A 305 -4.68 13.31 10.45
CA LEU A 305 -4.44 13.58 9.04
C LEU A 305 -3.06 14.25 8.88
N GLN A 306 -2.21 13.59 8.11
CA GLN A 306 -0.84 14.02 7.80
C GLN A 306 -0.66 14.47 6.36
N SER A 307 -1.42 13.93 5.42
CA SER A 307 -1.30 14.30 4.01
C SER A 307 -2.66 14.67 3.42
N LEU A 308 -2.72 15.90 2.93
CA LEU A 308 -3.83 16.46 2.16
C LEU A 308 -3.23 17.36 1.06
N PRO A 309 -3.12 16.89 -0.20
CA PRO A 309 -2.40 17.63 -1.23
C PRO A 309 -3.14 18.88 -1.71
N ILE A 310 -4.48 18.92 -1.54
CA ILE A 310 -5.32 20.02 -2.01
C ILE A 310 -6.38 20.32 -0.96
N PHE A 311 -6.56 21.60 -0.62
CA PHE A 311 -7.71 22.12 0.13
C PHE A 311 -8.57 23.00 -0.78
N ILE A 312 -9.89 22.83 -0.76
CA ILE A 312 -10.84 23.63 -1.56
C ILE A 312 -11.70 24.45 -0.61
N VAL A 313 -11.51 25.77 -0.62
CA VAL A 313 -12.28 26.69 0.23
C VAL A 313 -13.70 26.82 -0.32
N GLY A 314 -14.68 26.44 0.50
CA GLY A 314 -16.10 26.59 0.18
C GLY A 314 -16.64 27.97 0.56
N LYS A 315 -17.85 28.28 0.12
CA LYS A 315 -18.58 29.53 0.45
C LYS A 315 -19.35 29.46 1.77
N THR A 316 -19.27 28.33 2.46
CA THR A 316 -20.05 28.04 3.68
C THR A 316 -19.10 27.83 4.84
N ARG A 317 -19.53 28.17 6.07
CA ARG A 317 -18.76 27.93 7.30
C ARG A 317 -18.28 26.48 7.46
N GLU A 318 -19.04 25.52 6.92
CA GLU A 318 -18.71 24.09 6.93
C GLU A 318 -17.51 23.69 6.08
N ASP A 319 -16.97 24.58 5.23
CA ASP A 319 -15.86 24.31 4.29
C ASP A 319 -14.86 25.50 4.23
N ASP A 320 -14.82 26.35 5.26
CA ASP A 320 -13.96 27.55 5.34
C ASP A 320 -12.52 27.24 5.82
N LEU A 321 -11.57 28.16 5.59
CA LEU A 321 -10.14 28.03 5.91
C LEU A 321 -9.85 27.73 7.38
N SER A 322 -10.74 28.11 8.30
CA SER A 322 -10.61 27.82 9.74
C SER A 322 -10.43 26.32 10.03
N GLN A 323 -10.88 25.43 9.16
CA GLN A 323 -10.65 23.99 9.30
C GLN A 323 -9.20 23.57 9.16
N LEU A 324 -8.39 24.31 8.42
CA LEU A 324 -6.96 24.02 8.32
C LEU A 324 -6.28 24.13 9.70
N LEU A 325 -6.78 25.00 10.58
CA LEU A 325 -6.29 25.12 11.97
C LEU A 325 -6.56 23.86 12.80
N GLU A 326 -7.58 23.08 12.41
CA GLU A 326 -7.91 21.82 13.08
C GLU A 326 -7.01 20.65 12.61
N LEU A 327 -6.28 20.83 11.50
CA LEU A 327 -5.42 19.82 10.88
C LEU A 327 -3.95 19.99 11.30
N GLN A 328 -3.69 19.83 12.60
CA GLN A 328 -2.41 20.16 13.25
C GLN A 328 -1.21 19.28 12.82
N ASN A 329 -1.47 18.12 12.21
CA ASN A 329 -0.43 17.16 11.86
C ASN A 329 -0.12 17.09 10.36
N LEU A 330 -0.65 18.02 9.56
CA LEU A 330 -0.36 18.08 8.12
C LEU A 330 1.14 18.30 7.87
N ARG A 331 1.67 17.54 6.92
CA ARG A 331 3.05 17.56 6.46
C ARG A 331 3.06 17.59 4.93
N GLY A 332 4.18 18.05 4.36
CA GLY A 332 4.38 18.10 2.91
C GLY A 332 3.73 19.32 2.25
N GLU A 333 3.43 19.19 0.96
CA GLU A 333 2.89 20.28 0.15
C GLU A 333 1.36 20.33 0.22
N LEU A 334 0.81 21.55 0.43
CA LEU A 334 -0.62 21.83 0.40
C LEU A 334 -0.92 22.91 -0.64
N LYS A 335 -1.77 22.58 -1.61
CA LYS A 335 -2.33 23.55 -2.57
C LYS A 335 -3.73 23.99 -2.14
N ILE A 336 -3.92 25.29 -1.92
CA ILE A 336 -5.24 25.85 -1.61
C ILE A 336 -5.89 26.36 -2.91
N LYS A 337 -7.15 25.97 -3.14
CA LYS A 337 -7.98 26.44 -4.26
C LYS A 337 -9.16 27.25 -3.74
N HIS A 338 -9.66 28.13 -4.60
CA HIS A 338 -10.84 28.96 -4.36
C HIS A 338 -10.68 29.95 -3.18
N LEU A 339 -9.47 30.53 -3.03
CA LEU A 339 -9.18 31.54 -2.00
C LEU A 339 -10.06 32.80 -2.13
N GLU A 340 -10.63 33.06 -3.29
CA GLU A 340 -11.62 34.12 -3.51
C GLU A 340 -12.90 33.96 -2.66
N ASN A 341 -13.13 32.78 -2.07
CA ASN A 341 -14.28 32.54 -1.19
C ASN A 341 -14.03 32.95 0.27
N VAL A 342 -12.81 33.36 0.63
CA VAL A 342 -12.46 33.78 2.00
C VAL A 342 -13.09 35.15 2.27
N PRO A 343 -13.85 35.33 3.37
CA PRO A 343 -14.40 36.62 3.74
C PRO A 343 -13.29 37.66 3.92
N THR A 344 -13.47 38.86 3.36
CA THR A 344 -12.52 39.98 3.45
C THR A 344 -12.41 40.59 4.85
N ASP A 345 -13.22 40.15 5.80
CA ASP A 345 -13.23 40.64 7.18
C ASP A 345 -12.18 39.88 8.01
N PHE A 346 -10.96 40.44 8.09
CA PHE A 346 -9.80 39.91 8.83
C PHE A 346 -9.99 39.86 10.36
N SER A 347 -11.17 40.20 10.88
CA SER A 347 -11.48 40.19 12.31
C SER A 347 -11.61 38.78 12.90
N LEU A 348 -11.56 37.71 12.09
CA LEU A 348 -11.73 36.31 12.54
C LEU A 348 -10.47 35.42 12.42
N LEU A 349 -9.31 35.95 12.01
CA LEU A 349 -8.05 35.18 11.85
C LEU A 349 -6.93 35.58 12.82
N LEU A 350 -7.22 36.38 13.84
CA LEU A 350 -6.33 36.48 15.01
C LEU A 350 -6.75 35.37 15.98
N PHE A 351 -5.95 34.31 16.06
CA PHE A 351 -5.42 33.63 17.26
C PHE A 351 -4.86 32.24 16.91
#